data_AF-A0A0P9FWH1-F1
#
_entry.id   AF-A0A0P9FWH1-F1
#
_cell.length_a   1.000
_cell.length_b   1.000
_cell.length_c   1.000
_cell.angle_alpha   90.00
_cell.angle_beta   90.00
_cell.angle_gamma   90.00
#
_symmetry.space_group_name_H-M   'P 1'
#
loop_
_entity.id
_entity.type
_entity.pdbx_description
1 polymer ?
#
loop_
_entity_poly.entity_id
_entity_poly.type
_entity_poly.pdbx_seq_one_letter_code
_entity_poly.pdbx_strand_id
1 'polypeptide(L)'
;MKQLHITLSALLMTLFTSACSSTALSETMTEQELNNLEKIYSFNAKAEYISFVVKSTGCTSKDDFELLQQEAKGIYEFALKRNKADLCRAMPRAYPVTFKLPEAIDSIDLIKVLNPRYDNEAQKAAKRARKQG
;
A
#
# COMPACT_ATOMS: atom_id res chain seq x y z
N MET A 1 -53.34 -25.54 -14.21
CA MET A 1 -52.80 -24.18 -13.91
C MET A 1 -52.10 -24.04 -12.56
N LYS A 2 -51.68 -25.12 -11.87
CA LYS A 2 -50.90 -25.03 -10.61
C LYS A 2 -49.38 -25.24 -10.79
N GLN A 3 -48.99 -25.96 -11.84
CA GLN A 3 -47.58 -26.26 -12.15
C GLN A 3 -46.79 -25.06 -12.73
N LEU A 4 -47.48 -24.04 -13.26
CA LEU A 4 -46.83 -22.85 -13.83
C LEU A 4 -46.38 -21.85 -12.76
N HIS A 5 -46.97 -21.89 -11.56
CA HIS A 5 -46.58 -21.02 -10.44
C HIS A 5 -45.39 -21.57 -9.65
N ILE A 6 -45.19 -22.89 -9.64
CA ILE A 6 -44.11 -23.54 -8.88
C ILE A 6 -42.75 -23.31 -9.57
N THR A 7 -42.72 -23.26 -10.91
CA THR A 7 -41.49 -22.99 -11.67
C THR A 7 -41.07 -21.51 -11.64
N LEU A 8 -42.03 -20.57 -11.49
CA LEU A 8 -41.74 -19.14 -11.43
C LEU A 8 -41.09 -18.73 -10.09
N SER A 9 -41.38 -19.46 -9.00
CA SER A 9 -40.77 -19.21 -7.69
C SER A 9 -39.34 -19.74 -7.55
N ALA A 10 -38.93 -20.72 -8.37
CA ALA A 10 -37.60 -21.32 -8.31
C ALA A 10 -36.53 -20.48 -9.03
N LEU A 11 -36.93 -19.54 -9.90
CA LEU A 11 -36.01 -18.69 -10.65
C LEU A 11 -35.57 -17.43 -9.89
N LEU A 12 -36.22 -17.10 -8.77
CA LEU A 12 -35.98 -15.85 -8.03
C LEU A 12 -34.86 -15.95 -6.96
N MET A 13 -34.38 -17.17 -6.66
CA MET A 13 -33.41 -17.42 -5.57
C MET A 13 -31.94 -17.44 -6.01
N THR A 14 -31.62 -17.29 -7.30
CA THR A 14 -30.24 -17.40 -7.81
C THR A 14 -29.51 -16.06 -7.97
N LEU A 15 -30.08 -14.95 -7.49
CA LEU A 15 -29.47 -13.61 -7.57
C LEU A 15 -28.58 -13.24 -6.37
N PHE A 16 -28.01 -14.21 -5.66
CA PHE A 16 -26.87 -13.96 -4.77
C PHE A 16 -25.60 -13.75 -5.62
N THR A 17 -25.59 -12.67 -6.39
CA THR A 17 -24.36 -12.15 -6.97
C THR A 17 -23.48 -11.71 -5.79
N SER A 18 -22.42 -12.46 -5.55
CA SER A 18 -21.36 -12.09 -4.63
C SER A 18 -20.75 -10.78 -5.14
N ALA A 19 -21.18 -9.66 -4.57
CA ALA A 19 -20.52 -8.38 -4.75
C ALA A 19 -19.10 -8.53 -4.17
N CYS A 20 -18.12 -8.80 -5.04
CA CYS A 20 -16.71 -8.75 -4.70
C CYS A 20 -16.36 -7.27 -4.49
N SER A 21 -16.71 -6.73 -3.32
CA SER A 21 -16.29 -5.39 -2.91
C SER A 21 -14.86 -5.52 -2.45
N SER A 22 -13.92 -5.14 -3.33
CA SER A 22 -12.52 -5.07 -2.99
C SER A 22 -12.30 -3.99 -1.92
N THR A 23 -11.82 -4.39 -0.74
CA THR A 23 -11.51 -3.49 0.37
C THR A 23 -10.14 -2.83 0.15
N ALA A 24 -10.00 -1.55 0.50
CA ALA A 24 -8.74 -0.84 0.36
C ALA A 24 -7.69 -1.34 1.37
N LEU A 25 -6.39 -1.27 1.03
CA LEU A 25 -5.31 -1.68 1.94
C LEU A 25 -5.33 -0.85 3.24
N SER A 26 -5.68 0.44 3.13
CA SER A 26 -5.81 1.36 4.26
C SER A 26 -7.01 1.07 5.17
N GLU A 27 -7.99 0.29 4.72
CA GLU A 27 -9.14 -0.15 5.51
C GLU A 27 -8.86 -1.49 6.21
N THR A 28 -7.94 -2.31 5.69
CA THR A 28 -7.62 -3.64 6.25
C THR A 28 -6.46 -3.62 7.24
N MET A 29 -5.57 -2.64 7.16
CA MET A 29 -4.44 -2.50 8.08
C MET A 29 -4.83 -1.83 9.40
N THR A 30 -4.37 -2.42 10.50
CA THR A 30 -4.34 -1.75 11.81
C THR A 30 -3.36 -0.58 11.81
N GLU A 31 -3.50 0.36 12.75
CA GLU A 31 -2.55 1.47 12.90
C GLU A 31 -1.11 0.98 13.17
N GLN A 32 -0.97 -0.12 13.92
CA GLN A 32 0.32 -0.71 14.21
C GLN A 32 0.97 -1.29 12.94
N GLU A 33 0.20 -1.98 12.09
CA GLU A 33 0.69 -2.49 10.81
C GLU A 33 1.09 -1.35 9.87
N LEU A 34 0.28 -0.30 9.81
CA LEU A 34 0.58 0.90 9.02
C LEU A 34 1.88 1.57 9.48
N ASN A 35 2.12 1.64 10.79
CA ASN A 35 3.33 2.24 11.36
C ASN A 35 4.58 1.36 11.23
N ASN A 36 4.41 0.06 10.98
CA ASN A 36 5.50 -0.88 10.71
C ASN A 36 5.91 -0.93 9.23
N LEU A 37 5.20 -0.22 8.35
CA LEU A 37 5.60 -0.08 6.94
C LEU A 37 6.93 0.67 6.80
N GLU A 38 7.64 0.41 5.70
CA GLU A 38 8.84 1.16 5.35
C GLU A 38 8.48 2.61 5.07
N LYS A 39 9.27 3.53 5.65
CA LYS A 39 9.15 4.95 5.34
C LYS A 39 9.57 5.23 3.90
N ILE A 40 8.61 5.70 3.11
CA ILE A 40 8.82 6.15 1.73
C ILE A 40 9.07 7.67 1.75
N TYR A 41 10.20 8.11 1.18
CA TYR A 41 10.56 9.54 1.10
C TYR A 41 9.99 10.21 -0.14
N SER A 42 9.91 9.47 -1.24
CA SER A 42 9.26 9.87 -2.48
C SER A 42 8.93 8.64 -3.31
N PHE A 43 8.05 8.78 -4.30
CA PHE A 43 7.79 7.73 -5.27
C PHE A 43 7.61 8.32 -6.67
N ASN A 44 7.75 7.48 -7.68
CA ASN A 44 7.43 7.78 -9.06
C ASN A 44 6.74 6.54 -9.65
N ALA A 45 5.66 6.73 -10.38
CA ALA A 45 4.98 5.68 -11.10
C ALA A 45 4.97 5.98 -12.61
N LYS A 46 5.20 4.93 -13.39
CA LYS A 46 4.98 4.85 -14.83
C LYS A 46 4.00 3.72 -15.10
N ALA A 47 3.49 3.63 -16.33
CA ALA A 47 2.50 2.62 -16.73
C ALA A 47 2.83 1.22 -16.18
N GLU A 48 4.06 0.73 -16.36
CA GLU A 48 4.43 -0.65 -15.99
C GLU A 48 5.24 -0.79 -14.69
N TYR A 49 5.63 0.32 -14.04
CA TYR A 49 6.55 0.25 -12.90
C TYR A 49 6.24 1.33 -11.86
N ILE A 50 6.45 0.98 -10.60
CA ILE A 50 6.48 1.92 -9.49
C ILE A 50 7.85 1.88 -8.80
N SER A 51 8.41 3.05 -8.52
CA SER A 51 9.70 3.20 -7.84
C SER A 51 9.53 4.03 -6.58
N PHE A 52 10.04 3.52 -5.47
CA PHE A 52 10.03 4.18 -4.17
C PHE A 52 11.45 4.57 -3.78
N VAL A 53 11.62 5.72 -3.15
CA VAL A 53 12.88 6.14 -2.55
C VAL A 53 12.83 5.89 -1.05
N VAL A 54 13.74 5.06 -0.57
CA VAL A 54 13.91 4.72 0.83
C VAL A 54 15.28 5.17 1.34
N LYS A 55 15.49 5.11 2.65
CA LYS A 55 16.82 5.33 3.25
C LYS A 55 17.58 4.00 3.30
N SER A 56 18.81 3.99 2.80
CA SER A 56 19.77 2.89 2.97
C SER A 56 20.99 3.35 3.75
N THR A 57 21.56 2.43 4.53
CA THR A 57 22.83 2.56 5.25
C THR A 57 23.88 1.57 4.77
N GLY A 58 23.74 1.01 3.57
CA GLY A 58 24.80 0.23 2.93
C GLY A 58 24.32 -1.04 2.24
N CYS A 59 23.33 -1.73 2.80
CA CYS A 59 23.01 -3.11 2.44
C CYS A 59 21.56 -3.33 2.03
N THR A 60 20.80 -2.24 1.85
CA THR A 60 19.47 -2.31 1.25
C THR A 60 19.57 -2.83 -0.19
N SER A 61 18.73 -3.81 -0.50
CA SER A 61 18.49 -4.38 -1.82
C SER A 61 16.98 -4.43 -2.09
N LYS A 62 16.57 -4.64 -3.35
CA LYS A 62 15.15 -4.75 -3.69
C LYS A 62 14.47 -5.94 -2.98
N ASP A 63 15.19 -7.05 -2.85
CA ASP A 63 14.64 -8.31 -2.30
C ASP A 63 14.42 -8.24 -0.77
N ASP A 64 14.90 -7.18 -0.13
CA ASP A 64 14.61 -6.89 1.28
C ASP A 64 13.18 -6.35 1.49
N PHE A 65 12.41 -6.13 0.41
CA PHE A 65 11.09 -5.52 0.45
C PHE A 65 10.02 -6.37 -0.22
N GLU A 66 8.81 -6.17 0.27
CA GLU A 66 7.56 -6.66 -0.30
C GLU A 66 6.70 -5.45 -0.71
N LEU A 67 6.22 -5.47 -1.95
CA LEU A 67 5.22 -4.52 -2.43
C LEU A 67 3.83 -5.06 -2.05
N LEU A 68 3.17 -4.36 -1.14
CA LEU A 68 1.76 -4.60 -0.85
C LEU A 68 0.95 -3.72 -1.79
N GLN A 69 -0.03 -4.32 -2.47
CA GLN A 69 -0.86 -3.64 -3.46
C GLN A 69 -2.31 -4.11 -3.37
N GLN A 70 -3.24 -3.18 -3.52
CA GLN A 70 -4.68 -3.47 -3.57
C GLN A 70 -5.39 -2.42 -4.41
N GLU A 71 -6.23 -2.85 -5.35
CA GLU A 71 -7.14 -1.94 -6.04
C GLU A 71 -8.49 -1.92 -5.31
N ALA A 72 -8.98 -0.74 -4.94
CA ALA A 72 -10.32 -0.58 -4.37
C ALA A 72 -10.98 0.66 -4.95
N LYS A 73 -12.17 0.50 -5.52
CA LYS A 73 -12.98 1.59 -6.09
C LYS A 73 -12.22 2.38 -7.19
N GLY A 74 -11.40 1.70 -8.00
CA GLY A 74 -10.60 2.31 -9.07
C GLY A 74 -9.35 3.06 -8.61
N ILE A 75 -8.99 2.95 -7.32
CA ILE A 75 -7.75 3.50 -6.76
C ILE A 75 -6.82 2.35 -6.42
N TYR A 76 -5.58 2.44 -6.90
CA TYR A 76 -4.50 1.51 -6.60
C TYR A 76 -3.75 2.00 -5.36
N GLU A 77 -3.92 1.29 -4.25
CA GLU A 77 -3.17 1.53 -3.03
C GLU A 77 -1.88 0.70 -3.01
N PHE A 78 -0.76 1.35 -2.71
CA PHE A 78 0.53 0.70 -2.53
C PHE A 78 1.12 1.00 -1.16
N ALA A 79 1.73 0.00 -0.56
CA ALA A 79 2.56 0.13 0.63
C ALA A 79 3.85 -0.66 0.45
N LEU A 80 4.92 -0.21 1.09
CA LEU A 80 6.20 -0.90 1.06
C LEU A 80 6.46 -1.51 2.44
N LYS A 81 6.65 -2.82 2.52
CA LYS A 81 7.03 -3.51 3.75
C LYS A 81 8.48 -3.97 3.63
N ARG A 82 9.29 -3.68 4.64
CA ARG A 82 10.67 -4.17 4.71
C ARG A 82 10.72 -5.49 5.46
N ASN A 83 11.13 -6.55 4.77
CA ASN A 83 11.28 -7.90 5.34
C ASN A 83 12.66 -8.12 5.94
N LYS A 84 13.69 -7.40 5.45
CA LYS A 84 15.06 -7.50 5.97
C LYS A 84 15.65 -6.13 6.30
N ALA A 85 16.13 -5.98 7.53
CA ALA A 85 16.71 -4.73 8.01
C ALA A 85 18.05 -4.39 7.32
N ASP A 86 18.28 -3.10 7.03
CA ASP A 86 19.59 -2.61 6.60
C ASP A 86 20.50 -2.44 7.82
N LEU A 87 21.32 -3.45 8.10
CA LEU A 87 22.20 -3.48 9.28
C LEU A 87 23.57 -2.86 9.02
N CYS A 88 23.81 -2.34 7.82
CA CYS A 88 25.08 -1.73 7.47
C CYS A 88 25.21 -0.32 8.05
N ARG A 89 26.46 0.15 8.21
CA ARG A 89 26.81 1.39 8.91
C ARG A 89 27.43 2.44 7.98
N ALA A 90 27.19 2.35 6.67
CA ALA A 90 27.60 3.38 5.74
C ALA A 90 26.75 4.65 5.92
N MET A 91 27.24 5.76 5.38
CA MET A 91 26.52 7.04 5.39
C MET A 91 25.13 6.86 4.75
N PRO A 92 24.06 7.33 5.39
CA PRO A 92 22.71 7.25 4.85
C PRO A 92 22.60 7.85 3.45
N ARG A 93 21.94 7.13 2.55
CA ARG A 93 21.70 7.55 1.17
C ARG A 93 20.29 7.21 0.72
N ALA A 94 19.78 7.99 -0.23
CA ALA A 94 18.56 7.66 -0.96
C ALA A 94 18.82 6.41 -1.80
N TYR A 95 17.90 5.44 -1.74
CA TYR A 95 18.00 4.20 -2.50
C TYR A 95 16.67 3.93 -3.22
N PRO A 96 16.67 3.80 -4.56
CA PRO A 96 15.47 3.47 -5.31
C PRO A 96 15.15 1.98 -5.23
N VAL A 97 13.89 1.65 -4.96
CA VAL A 97 13.35 0.29 -4.98
C VAL A 97 12.22 0.26 -6.01
N THR A 98 12.42 -0.51 -7.08
CA THR A 98 11.50 -0.51 -8.24
C THR A 98 10.83 -1.87 -8.40
N PHE A 99 9.51 -1.84 -8.57
CA PHE A 99 8.67 -3.00 -8.83
C PHE A 99 8.00 -2.88 -10.20
N LYS A 100 7.81 -4.02 -10.86
CA LYS A 100 6.95 -4.12 -12.04
C LYS A 100 5.51 -4.29 -11.56
N LEU A 101 4.60 -3.53 -12.14
CA LEU A 101 3.18 -3.65 -11.85
C LEU A 101 2.60 -4.84 -12.64
N PRO A 102 1.64 -5.59 -12.06
CA PRO A 102 0.98 -6.69 -12.76
C PRO A 102 0.14 -6.19 -13.94
N GLU A 103 -0.42 -4.99 -13.81
CA GLU A 103 -1.26 -4.33 -14.79
C GLU A 103 -0.78 -2.89 -14.97
N ALA A 104 -0.97 -2.36 -16.18
CA ALA A 104 -0.60 -0.98 -16.45
C ALA A 104 -1.58 -0.02 -15.78
N ILE A 105 -1.07 1.00 -15.11
CA ILE A 105 -1.90 2.05 -14.50
C ILE A 105 -1.91 3.27 -15.42
N ASP A 106 -3.09 3.61 -15.91
CA ASP A 106 -3.28 4.65 -16.94
C ASP A 106 -3.02 6.07 -16.44
N SER A 107 -3.14 6.32 -15.13
CA SER A 107 -2.89 7.63 -14.53
C SER A 107 -2.33 7.55 -13.12
N ILE A 108 -1.36 8.42 -12.82
CA ILE A 108 -0.79 8.56 -11.49
C ILE A 108 -1.79 9.08 -10.46
N ASP A 109 -2.86 9.76 -10.90
CA ASP A 109 -3.92 10.27 -10.00
C ASP A 109 -4.75 9.14 -9.38
N LEU A 110 -4.68 7.94 -9.95
CA LEU A 110 -5.31 6.72 -9.42
C LEU A 110 -4.44 6.00 -8.39
N ILE A 111 -3.25 6.53 -8.09
CA ILE A 111 -2.29 5.90 -7.19
C ILE A 111 -2.33 6.58 -5.83
N LYS A 112 -2.49 5.77 -4.78
CA LYS A 112 -2.35 6.21 -3.39
C LYS A 112 -1.25 5.40 -2.71
N VAL A 113 -0.21 6.08 -2.25
CA VAL A 113 0.89 5.46 -1.51
C VAL A 113 0.65 5.62 -0.01
N LEU A 114 0.60 4.51 0.70
CA LEU A 114 0.50 4.46 2.15
C LEU A 114 1.90 4.52 2.74
N ASN A 115 2.09 5.42 3.69
CA ASN A 115 3.34 5.69 4.37
C ASN A 115 3.04 5.68 5.88
N PRO A 116 3.92 5.15 6.75
CA PRO A 116 3.75 5.19 8.19
C PRO A 116 3.36 6.59 8.67
N ARG A 117 2.30 6.65 9.47
CA ARG A 117 1.88 7.88 10.13
C ARG A 117 2.77 8.05 11.34
N TYR A 118 3.90 8.73 11.15
CA TYR A 118 4.66 9.21 12.30
C TYR A 118 3.72 10.05 13.15
N ASP A 119 3.38 9.51 14.31
CA ASP A 119 2.70 10.18 15.38
C ASP A 119 3.34 11.56 15.55
N ASN A 120 2.50 12.58 15.36
CA ASN A 120 2.88 13.98 15.39
C ASN A 120 3.63 14.35 16.67
N GLU A 121 3.59 13.53 17.71
CA GLU A 121 4.29 13.70 18.98
C GLU A 121 5.81 13.53 18.86
N ALA A 122 6.32 12.49 18.20
CA ALA A 122 7.76 12.30 18.01
C ALA A 122 8.37 13.42 17.14
N GLN A 123 7.64 13.87 16.13
CA GLN A 123 8.06 15.01 15.30
C GLN A 123 7.95 16.35 16.05
N LYS A 124 6.89 16.55 16.87
CA LYS A 124 6.78 17.72 17.76
C LYS A 124 7.89 17.73 18.81
N ALA A 125 8.25 16.58 19.38
CA ALA A 125 9.33 16.44 20.35
C ALA A 125 10.70 16.76 19.73
N ALA A 126 11.00 16.20 18.55
CA ALA A 126 12.23 16.49 17.82
C ALA A 126 12.33 17.96 17.39
N LYS A 127 11.21 18.58 16.99
CA LYS A 127 11.15 20.00 16.62
C LYS A 127 11.27 20.93 17.84
N ARG A 128 10.78 20.53 19.01
CA ARG A 128 10.95 21.24 20.29
C ARG A 128 12.40 21.17 20.77
N ALA A 129 13.03 20.00 20.73
CA ALA A 129 14.43 19.81 21.12
C ALA A 129 15.39 20.64 20.25
N ARG A 130 15.15 20.77 18.94
CA ARG A 130 15.96 21.60 18.03
C ARG A 130 15.77 23.11 18.18
N LYS A 131 14.72 23.57 18.87
CA LYS A 131 14.47 24.99 19.13
C LYS A 131 15.06 25.47 20.47
N GLN A 132 15.56 24.56 21.29
CA GLN A 132 16.02 24.80 22.66
C GLN A 132 17.54 24.62 22.83
N GLY A 133 18.26 24.25 21.77
CA GLY A 133 19.73 24.25 21.71
C GLY A 133 20.19 25.23 20.63
#